data_AF-A0A3D2NEQ2-F1
#
_entry.id   AF-A0A3D2NEQ2-F1
#
_cell.length_a   1.000
_cell.length_b   1.000
_cell.length_c   1.000
_cell.angle_alpha   90.00
_cell.angle_beta   90.00
_cell.angle_gamma   90.00
#
_symmetry.space_group_name_H-M   'P 1'
#
loop_
_entity.id
_entity.type
_entity.pdbx_description
1 polymer ?
#
loop_
_entity_poly.entity_id
_entity_poly.type
_entity_poly.pdbx_seq_one_letter_code
_entity_poly.pdbx_strand_id
1 'polypeptide(L)'
;MGHLIYGVAPAIDIDDWTLQHLRAVMVTKLRRDESFAFTWGDEPAVHGDDTRSGERGQYGAVWISKSSSLYFSFDAPLDRPLNPEWLQLLAHSAQSTQGLTALPEPSRG
;
A
#
# COMPACT_ATOMS: atom_id res chain seq x y z
N MET A 1 -5.68 19.09 -9.08
CA MET A 1 -7.04 18.55 -9.35
C MET A 1 -7.12 17.14 -8.76
N GLY A 2 -8.28 16.48 -8.77
CA GLY A 2 -8.42 15.09 -8.34
C GLY A 2 -8.83 14.19 -9.50
N HIS A 3 -8.37 12.94 -9.50
CA HIS A 3 -8.62 11.95 -10.56
C HIS A 3 -9.32 10.72 -9.97
N LEU A 4 -10.20 10.10 -10.75
CA LEU A 4 -10.85 8.82 -10.43
C LEU A 4 -10.58 7.87 -11.60
N ILE A 5 -9.87 6.77 -11.35
CA ILE A 5 -9.49 5.78 -12.36
C ILE A 5 -10.18 4.46 -12.04
N TYR A 6 -10.86 3.88 -13.03
CA TYR A 6 -11.54 2.59 -12.93
C TYR A 6 -10.99 1.65 -14.00
N GLY A 7 -10.24 0.63 -13.56
CA GLY A 7 -9.38 -0.18 -14.41
C GLY A 7 -8.09 -0.53 -13.68
N VAL A 8 -6.99 -0.67 -14.41
CA VAL A 8 -5.66 -0.89 -13.83
C VAL A 8 -5.16 0.42 -13.23
N ALA A 9 -4.86 0.42 -11.93
CA ALA A 9 -4.18 1.52 -11.25
C ALA A 9 -2.68 1.55 -11.64
N PRO A 10 -2.01 2.72 -11.58
CA PRO A 10 -0.57 2.78 -11.77
C PRO A 10 0.18 1.95 -10.72
N ALA A 11 1.43 1.59 -11.01
CA ALA A 11 2.34 1.09 -9.98
C ALA A 11 2.54 2.17 -8.89
N ILE A 12 2.79 1.72 -7.67
CA ILE A 12 2.96 2.55 -6.47
C ILE A 12 4.33 2.17 -5.91
N ASP A 13 5.27 3.13 -5.88
CA ASP A 13 6.65 2.89 -5.48
C ASP A 13 6.77 2.92 -3.95
N ILE A 14 6.82 1.74 -3.35
CA ILE A 14 6.90 1.52 -1.90
C ILE A 14 8.19 0.76 -1.60
N ASP A 15 8.92 1.15 -0.55
CA ASP A 15 10.13 0.43 -0.15
C ASP A 15 9.84 -1.04 0.19
N ASP A 16 10.75 -1.94 -0.17
CA ASP A 16 10.58 -3.39 0.01
C ASP A 16 10.18 -3.77 1.45
N TRP A 17 10.70 -3.08 2.46
CA TRP A 17 10.42 -3.42 3.86
C TRP A 17 8.98 -3.08 4.26
N THR A 18 8.50 -1.89 3.91
CA THR A 18 7.09 -1.50 4.05
C THR A 18 6.17 -2.38 3.20
N LEU A 19 6.52 -2.63 1.94
CA LEU A 19 5.72 -3.44 1.02
C LEU A 19 5.51 -4.87 1.53
N GLN A 20 6.51 -5.45 2.20
CA GLN A 20 6.40 -6.79 2.81
C GLN A 20 5.41 -6.82 3.98
N HIS A 21 5.32 -5.76 4.77
CA HIS A 21 4.32 -5.63 5.85
C HIS A 21 2.92 -5.37 5.29
N LEU A 22 2.79 -4.48 4.31
CA LEU A 22 1.54 -4.22 3.60
C LEU A 22 1.01 -5.51 2.97
N ARG A 23 1.84 -6.25 2.23
CA ARG A 23 1.48 -7.56 1.64
C ARG A 23 0.92 -8.53 2.69
N ALA A 24 1.54 -8.63 3.86
CA ALA A 24 1.07 -9.53 4.92
C ALA A 24 -0.32 -9.14 5.45
N VAL A 25 -0.56 -7.84 5.66
CA VAL A 25 -1.87 -7.32 6.11
C VAL A 25 -2.94 -7.46 5.01
N MET A 26 -2.63 -7.05 3.78
CA MET A 26 -3.52 -7.14 2.61
C MET A 26 -3.96 -8.58 2.37
N VAL A 27 -3.03 -9.54 2.30
CA VAL A 27 -3.35 -10.96 2.12
C VAL A 27 -4.19 -11.50 3.29
N THR A 28 -3.95 -11.05 4.52
CA THR A 28 -4.74 -11.46 5.69
C THR A 28 -6.19 -10.98 5.59
N LYS A 29 -6.43 -9.74 5.18
CA LYS A 29 -7.80 -9.20 4.97
C LYS A 29 -8.50 -9.91 3.82
N LEU A 30 -7.85 -10.09 2.67
CA LEU A 30 -8.44 -10.79 1.52
C LEU A 30 -8.78 -12.26 1.81
N ARG A 31 -7.98 -12.95 2.63
CA ARG A 31 -8.30 -14.32 3.10
C ARG A 31 -9.55 -14.39 4.00
N ARG A 32 -9.97 -13.27 4.58
CA ARG A 32 -11.19 -13.13 5.39
C ARG A 32 -12.38 -12.56 4.62
N ASP A 33 -12.23 -12.34 3.31
CA ASP A 33 -13.20 -11.59 2.48
C ASP A 33 -13.40 -10.13 2.91
N GLU A 34 -12.48 -9.57 3.71
CA GLU A 34 -12.49 -8.16 4.09
C GLU A 34 -11.94 -7.33 2.92
N SER A 35 -12.81 -6.62 2.21
CA SER A 35 -12.42 -5.57 1.26
C SER A 35 -12.02 -4.29 1.99
N PHE A 36 -11.10 -3.50 1.43
CA PHE A 36 -10.55 -2.30 2.07
C PHE A 36 -10.03 -1.29 1.05
N ALA A 37 -9.97 -0.02 1.44
CA ALA A 37 -9.18 0.98 0.74
C ALA A 37 -7.70 0.87 1.15
N PHE A 38 -6.78 1.00 0.20
CA PHE A 38 -5.38 1.30 0.45
C PHE A 38 -5.08 2.73 0.01
N THR A 39 -4.44 3.52 0.87
CA THR A 39 -4.23 4.96 0.71
C THR A 39 -2.75 5.29 0.90
N TRP A 40 -2.20 6.14 0.03
CA TRP A 40 -0.80 6.56 0.04
C TRP A 40 -0.67 8.08 -0.16
N GLY A 41 0.53 8.61 0.09
CA GLY A 41 0.81 10.04 0.03
C GLY A 41 2.30 10.37 0.09
N ASP A 42 2.64 11.55 -0.43
CA ASP A 42 4.03 12.09 -0.53
C ASP A 42 4.99 11.28 -1.42
N GLU A 43 4.50 10.32 -2.21
CA GLU A 43 5.33 9.49 -3.10
C GLU A 43 5.64 10.16 -4.46
N PRO A 44 6.87 10.03 -4.99
CA PRO A 44 7.23 10.48 -6.33
C PRO A 44 6.58 9.60 -7.40
N ALA A 45 5.86 10.20 -8.36
CA ALA A 45 5.09 9.45 -9.34
C ALA A 45 5.83 9.13 -10.65
N VAL A 46 5.92 7.83 -10.99
CA VAL A 46 6.19 7.23 -12.31
C VAL A 46 5.43 5.88 -12.35
N HIS A 47 5.16 5.18 -13.46
CA HIS A 47 5.39 5.40 -14.89
C HIS A 47 4.15 4.96 -15.70
N GLY A 48 3.53 5.85 -16.48
CA GLY A 48 2.41 5.50 -17.36
C GLY A 48 1.50 6.68 -17.76
N ASP A 49 1.36 6.89 -19.08
CA ASP A 49 0.49 7.77 -19.90
C ASP A 49 0.12 9.23 -19.48
N ASP A 50 0.17 9.65 -18.21
CA ASP A 50 0.01 11.07 -17.79
C ASP A 50 1.02 11.47 -16.69
N THR A 51 2.26 11.01 -16.81
CA THR A 51 3.33 11.37 -15.87
C THR A 51 3.91 12.75 -16.17
N ARG A 52 3.36 13.78 -15.52
CA ARG A 52 4.04 15.08 -15.35
C ARG A 52 5.21 14.92 -14.38
N SER A 53 6.38 14.64 -14.92
CA SER A 53 7.65 14.65 -14.20
C SER A 53 7.90 16.03 -13.56
N GLY A 54 7.89 16.10 -12.22
CA GLY A 54 8.38 17.25 -11.46
C GLY A 54 7.45 17.86 -10.40
N GLU A 55 6.22 17.35 -10.20
CA GLU A 55 5.30 17.88 -9.18
C GLU A 55 5.22 17.02 -7.91
N ARG A 56 4.80 17.70 -6.83
CA ARG A 56 4.69 17.26 -5.43
C ARG A 56 4.03 15.88 -5.29
N GLY A 57 4.48 15.10 -4.31
CA GLY A 57 4.11 13.69 -4.16
C GLY A 57 2.60 13.43 -4.21
N GLN A 58 2.19 12.40 -4.94
CA GLN A 58 0.77 12.16 -5.21
C GLN A 58 0.10 11.49 -4.02
N TYR A 59 -1.08 12.01 -3.64
CA TYR A 59 -1.98 11.36 -2.69
C TYR A 59 -3.01 10.55 -3.48
N GLY A 60 -3.14 9.26 -3.18
CA GLY A 60 -4.03 8.37 -3.89
C GLY A 60 -4.70 7.35 -2.96
N ALA A 61 -5.79 6.77 -3.45
CA ALA A 61 -6.46 5.66 -2.78
C ALA A 61 -7.01 4.67 -3.82
N VAL A 62 -6.91 3.38 -3.54
CA VAL A 62 -7.41 2.28 -4.37
C VAL A 62 -8.28 1.34 -3.54
N TRP A 63 -9.41 0.90 -4.08
CA TRP A 63 -10.25 -0.11 -3.43
C TRP A 63 -9.79 -1.52 -3.81
N ILE A 64 -9.53 -2.36 -2.81
CA ILE A 64 -9.03 -3.72 -2.96
C ILE A 64 -10.05 -4.71 -2.39
N SER A 65 -10.32 -5.76 -3.16
CA SER A 65 -11.27 -6.83 -2.82
C SER A 65 -10.72 -8.19 -3.26
N LYS A 66 -11.43 -9.27 -2.93
CA LYS A 66 -11.00 -10.65 -3.23
C LYS A 66 -10.92 -10.98 -4.73
N SER A 67 -11.58 -10.20 -5.59
CA SER A 67 -11.47 -10.30 -7.04
C SER A 67 -10.36 -9.43 -7.65
N SER A 68 -9.69 -8.60 -6.84
CA SER A 68 -8.56 -7.77 -7.29
C SER A 68 -7.31 -8.64 -7.52
N SER A 69 -6.77 -8.59 -8.74
CA SER A 69 -5.46 -9.19 -9.03
C SER A 69 -4.34 -8.31 -8.45
N LEU A 70 -3.65 -8.81 -7.43
CA LEU A 70 -2.49 -8.15 -6.83
C LEU A 70 -1.20 -8.85 -7.24
N TYR A 71 -0.23 -8.08 -7.73
CA TYR A 71 1.12 -8.53 -8.02
C TYR A 71 2.09 -7.72 -7.15
N PHE A 72 2.87 -8.42 -6.32
CA PHE A 72 3.88 -7.82 -5.46
C PHE A 72 5.27 -8.16 -6.03
N SER A 73 5.98 -7.16 -6.54
CA SER A 73 7.39 -7.26 -6.91
C SER A 73 8.26 -6.77 -5.77
N PHE A 74 9.48 -7.29 -5.66
CA PHE A 74 10.48 -6.87 -4.67
C PHE A 74 11.85 -6.85 -5.34
N ASP A 75 12.70 -5.88 -4.99
CA ASP A 75 14.06 -5.80 -5.50
C ASP A 75 15.00 -6.77 -4.74
N ALA A 76 14.71 -6.99 -3.45
CA ALA A 76 15.46 -7.88 -2.57
C ALA A 76 14.56 -8.94 -1.90
N PRO A 77 15.13 -10.11 -1.52
CA PRO A 77 14.42 -11.11 -0.71
C PRO A 77 14.25 -10.65 0.75
N LEU A 78 13.21 -11.17 1.43
CA LEU A 78 13.04 -11.00 2.88
C LEU A 78 14.23 -11.62 3.64
N ASP A 79 15.08 -10.78 4.23
CA ASP A 79 16.28 -11.18 4.98
C ASP A 79 16.01 -11.34 6.49
N ARG A 80 14.93 -10.75 7.01
CA ARG A 80 14.58 -10.69 8.43
C ARG A 80 13.09 -10.93 8.69
N PRO A 81 12.68 -11.48 9.85
CA PRO A 81 11.27 -11.67 10.17
C PRO A 81 10.52 -10.33 10.31
N LEU A 82 9.26 -10.30 9.86
CA LEU A 82 8.38 -9.13 9.96
C LEU A 82 8.20 -8.65 11.41
N ASN A 83 8.03 -7.34 11.59
CA ASN A 83 7.78 -6.72 12.89
C ASN A 83 6.29 -6.94 13.30
N PRO A 84 6.00 -7.73 14.36
CA PRO A 84 4.63 -8.07 14.74
C PRO A 84 3.84 -6.91 15.36
N GLU A 85 4.53 -5.88 15.89
CA GLU A 85 3.90 -4.65 16.37
C GLU A 85 3.44 -3.79 15.19
N TRP A 86 4.31 -3.65 14.18
CA TRP A 86 3.99 -2.90 12.98
C TRP A 86 2.84 -3.53 12.17
N LEU A 87 2.82 -4.88 12.08
CA LEU A 87 1.69 -5.61 11.49
C LEU A 87 0.36 -5.32 12.21
N GLN A 88 0.36 -5.16 13.53
CA GLN A 88 -0.84 -4.80 14.30
C GLN A 88 -1.27 -3.34 14.03
N LEU A 89 -0.33 -2.41 13.99
CA LEU A 89 -0.62 -1.00 13.67
C LEU A 89 -1.21 -0.84 12.26
N LEU A 90 -0.62 -1.50 11.26
CA LEU A 90 -1.12 -1.51 9.88
C LEU A 90 -2.48 -2.23 9.75
N ALA A 91 -2.66 -3.37 10.43
CA ALA A 91 -3.96 -4.05 10.45
C ALA A 91 -5.05 -3.23 11.15
N HIS A 92 -4.69 -2.40 12.14
CA HIS A 92 -5.61 -1.48 12.80
C HIS A 92 -5.97 -0.29 11.89
N SER A 93 -4.99 0.32 11.20
CA SER A 93 -5.26 1.41 10.25
C SER A 93 -6.22 0.97 9.14
N ALA A 94 -6.07 -0.26 8.65
CA ALA A 94 -6.93 -0.89 7.66
C ALA A 94 -8.41 -1.10 8.04
N GLN A 95 -8.81 -0.80 9.29
CA GLN A 95 -10.21 -0.76 9.74
C GLN A 95 -10.75 0.68 9.87
N SER A 96 -9.93 1.70 9.59
CA SER A 96 -10.32 3.11 9.62
C SER A 96 -11.02 3.56 8.34
N THR A 97 -11.74 4.68 8.40
CA THR A 97 -12.37 5.32 7.23
C THR A 97 -11.36 5.77 6.17
N GLN A 98 -10.08 5.97 6.53
CA GLN A 98 -9.01 6.30 5.58
C GLN A 98 -8.42 5.07 4.88
N GLY A 99 -8.77 3.86 5.32
CA GLY A 99 -8.21 2.61 4.81
C GLY A 99 -6.84 2.27 5.38
N LEU A 100 -6.20 1.26 4.79
CA LEU A 100 -4.83 0.87 5.08
C LEU A 100 -3.88 1.95 4.53
N THR A 101 -3.03 2.48 5.39
CA THR A 101 -1.99 3.47 5.02
C THR A 101 -0.61 2.89 5.32
N ALA A 102 0.39 3.24 4.51
CA ALA A 102 1.80 3.01 4.82
C ALA A 102 2.23 3.87 6.02
N LEU A 103 2.12 3.32 7.23
CA LEU A 103 2.60 3.93 8.47
C LEU A 103 4.09 3.60 8.66
N PRO A 104 4.92 4.51 9.20
CA PRO A 104 6.33 4.21 9.51
C PRO A 104 6.47 3.09 10.54
N GLU A 105 7.60 2.37 10.52
CA GLU A 105 7.89 1.33 11.52
C GLU A 105 7.95 1.94 12.93
N PRO A 106 7.27 1.36 13.94
CA PRO A 106 7.35 1.86 15.31
C PRO A 106 8.78 1.74 15.85
N SER A 107 9.28 2.84 16.41
CA SER A 107 10.52 2.84 17.17
C SER A 107 10.37 1.94 18.41
N ARG A 108 11.12 0.85 18.48
CA ARG A 108 11.17 0.01 19.68
C ARG A 108 11.59 0.85 20.89
N GLY A 109 10.73 0.88 21.92
CA GLY A 109 11.05 1.43 23.24
C GLY A 109 11.95 0.52 24.07
#